data_AF-E7RCN0-F1
#
_entry.id   AF-E7RCN0-F1
#
_cell.length_a   1.000
_cell.length_b   1.000
_cell.length_c   1.000
_cell.angle_alpha   90.00
_cell.angle_beta   90.00
_cell.angle_gamma   90.00
#
_symmetry.space_group_name_H-M   'P 1'
#
loop_
_entity.id
_entity.type
_entity.pdbx_description
1 polymer ?
#
loop_
_entity_poly.entity_id
_entity_poly.type
_entity_poly.pdbx_seq_one_letter_code
_entity_poly.pdbx_strand_id
1 'polypeptide(L)' 'MIEVTVTHKTDEAKIAKIKKLGISSLEIDLSAIKREISVRELELILIEEIGYKKWLHNEKMNFYKARALTFAEVKKTN' A
#
# COMPACT_ATOMS: atom_id res chain seq x y z
N MET A 1 -2.02 7.70 -6.30
CA MET A 1 -1.77 6.91 -7.53
C MET A 1 -1.87 5.44 -7.15
N ILE A 2 -2.51 4.61 -7.95
CA ILE A 2 -2.62 3.17 -7.69
C ILE A 2 -1.83 2.46 -8.78
N GLU A 3 -0.81 1.69 -8.40
CA GLU A 3 -0.01 0.89 -9.32
C GLU A 3 -0.44 -0.57 -9.19
N VAL A 4 -0.88 -1.18 -10.30
CA VAL A 4 -1.35 -2.57 -10.33
C VAL A 4 -0.26 -3.44 -10.97
N THR A 5 0.24 -4.42 -10.22
CA THR A 5 1.30 -5.32 -10.66
C THR A 5 0.72 -6.72 -10.89
N VAL A 6 0.76 -7.19 -12.14
CA VAL A 6 0.19 -8.49 -12.53
C VAL A 6 1.26 -9.60 -12.57
N THR A 7 2.51 -9.28 -12.92
CA THR A 7 3.59 -10.29 -13.09
C THR A 7 4.99 -9.82 -12.70
N HIS A 8 5.31 -8.52 -12.79
CA HIS A 8 6.64 -7.99 -12.45
C HIS A 8 6.57 -7.03 -11.25
N LYS A 9 7.11 -7.46 -10.11
CA LYS A 9 7.22 -6.64 -8.89
C LYS A 9 7.77 -5.26 -9.21
N THR A 10 7.25 -4.23 -8.55
CA THR A 10 7.81 -2.88 -8.67
C THR A 10 9.28 -2.88 -8.24
N ASP A 11 10.16 -2.42 -9.12
CA ASP A 11 11.60 -2.36 -8.85
C ASP A 11 12.00 -1.14 -7.99
N GLU A 12 13.22 -1.16 -7.48
CA GLU A 12 13.73 -0.11 -6.60
C GLU A 12 13.81 1.26 -7.31
N ALA A 13 14.09 1.27 -8.62
CA ALA A 13 14.18 2.49 -9.42
C ALA A 13 12.82 3.20 -9.50
N LYS A 14 11.73 2.45 -9.73
CA LYS A 14 10.37 2.98 -9.78
C LYS A 14 9.93 3.46 -8.39
N ILE A 15 10.25 2.72 -7.32
CA ILE A 15 9.98 3.14 -5.94
C ILE A 15 10.68 4.46 -5.61
N ALA A 16 11.96 4.60 -6.00
CA ALA A 16 12.71 5.83 -5.78
C ALA A 16 12.08 7.03 -6.49
N LYS A 17 11.60 6.84 -7.73
CA LYS A 17 10.88 7.88 -8.48
C LYS A 17 9.55 8.27 -7.82
N ILE A 18 8.77 7.29 -7.35
CA ILE A 18 7.51 7.52 -6.62
C ILE A 18 7.76 8.34 -5.36
N LYS A 19 8.79 7.99 -4.59
CA LYS A 19 9.18 8.74 -3.38
C LYS A 19 9.60 10.17 -3.72
N LYS A 20 10.38 10.37 -4.79
CA LYS A 20 10.80 11.71 -5.25
C LYS A 20 9.62 12.58 -5.65
N LEU A 21 8.57 11.99 -6.22
CA LEU A 21 7.35 12.70 -6.60
C LEU A 21 6.44 13.03 -5.39
N GLY A 22 6.69 12.44 -4.21
CA GLY A 22 5.87 12.66 -3.02
C GLY A 22 4.45 12.09 -3.14
N ILE A 23 4.22 11.12 -4.03
CA ILE A 23 2.88 10.61 -4.31
C ILE A 23 2.65 9.32 -3.54
N SER A 24 1.63 9.32 -2.68
CA SER A 24 1.16 8.11 -2.00
C SER A 24 0.73 7.05 -3.03
N SER A 25 1.33 5.87 -2.91
CA SER A 25 1.21 4.77 -3.88
C SER A 25 1.17 3.41 -3.18
N LEU A 26 0.17 2.62 -3.58
CA LEU A 26 -0.01 1.22 -3.19
C LEU A 26 0.40 0.33 -4.36
N GLU A 27 1.02 -0.80 -4.07
CA GLU A 27 1.12 -1.94 -4.97
C GLU A 27 0.00 -2.93 -4.62
N ILE A 28 -0.67 -3.43 -5.65
CA ILE A 28 -1.59 -4.56 -5.55
C ILE A 28 -0.95 -5.75 -6.26
N ASP A 29 -0.70 -6.83 -5.51
CA ASP A 29 -0.09 -8.07 -6.00
C ASP A 29 -1.19 -9.10 -6.33
N LEU A 30 -1.42 -9.32 -7.62
CA LEU A 30 -2.39 -10.30 -8.10
C LEU A 30 -1.74 -11.63 -8.54
N SER A 31 -0.44 -11.83 -8.27
CA SER A 31 0.31 -13.00 -8.78
C SER A 31 -0.20 -14.35 -8.27
N ALA A 32 -0.84 -14.37 -7.10
CA ALA A 32 -1.43 -15.56 -6.50
C ALA A 32 -2.90 -15.80 -6.90
N ILE A 33 -3.52 -14.88 -7.64
CA ILE A 33 -4.92 -14.97 -8.05
C ILE A 33 -5.03 -15.85 -9.30
N LYS A 34 -6.11 -16.64 -9.38
CA LYS A 34 -6.42 -17.44 -10.57
C LYS A 34 -6.56 -16.52 -11.79
N ARG A 35 -6.19 -16.99 -12.97
CA ARG A 35 -6.34 -16.19 -14.21
C ARG A 35 -7.79 -16.05 -14.65
N GLU A 36 -8.60 -17.05 -14.34
CA GLU A 36 -10.03 -17.08 -14.61
C GLU A 36 -10.77 -16.60 -13.36
N ILE A 37 -10.96 -15.27 -13.26
CA ILE A 37 -11.82 -14.65 -12.26
C ILE A 37 -12.86 -13.78 -12.96
N SER A 38 -14.02 -13.64 -12.34
CA SER A 38 -15.02 -12.67 -12.77
C SER A 38 -14.60 -11.25 -12.43
N VAL A 39 -15.17 -10.28 -13.15
CA VAL A 39 -15.01 -8.85 -12.86
C VAL A 39 -15.44 -8.53 -11.43
N ARG A 40 -16.49 -9.21 -10.93
CA ARG A 40 -16.99 -9.00 -9.57
C ARG A 40 -16.01 -9.48 -8.51
N GLU A 41 -15.37 -10.63 -8.72
CA GLU A 41 -14.33 -11.13 -7.82
C GLU A 41 -13.10 -10.22 -7.84
N LEU A 42 -12.70 -9.71 -9.02
CA LEU A 42 -11.63 -8.73 -9.12
C LEU A 42 -11.95 -7.45 -8.34
N GLU A 43 -13.18 -6.93 -8.47
CA GLU A 43 -13.63 -5.74 -7.74
C GLU A 43 -13.52 -5.94 -6.22
N LEU A 44 -13.98 -7.09 -5.71
CA LEU A 44 -13.87 -7.44 -4.29
C LEU A 44 -12.41 -7.45 -3.83
N ILE A 45 -11.51 -8.08 -4.59
CA ILE A 45 -10.08 -8.13 -4.31
C ILE A 45 -9.45 -6.73 -4.32
N LEU A 46 -9.84 -5.88 -5.27
CA LEU A 46 -9.29 -4.54 -5.45
C LEU A 46 -9.81 -3.52 -4.45
N ILE A 47 -11.05 -3.65 -3.96
CA ILE A 47 -11.69 -2.63 -3.13
C ILE A 47 -11.80 -3.08 -1.67
N GLU A 48 -12.28 -4.29 -1.43
CA GLU A 48 -12.65 -4.77 -0.09
C GLU A 48 -11.48 -5.48 0.62
N GLU A 49 -10.60 -6.16 -0.14
CA GLU A 49 -9.55 -6.98 0.47
C GLU A 49 -8.23 -6.22 0.65
N ILE A 50 -7.61 -6.30 1.83
CA ILE A 50 -6.31 -5.66 2.09
C ILE A 50 -5.11 -6.58 1.88
N GLY A 51 -5.32 -7.90 1.84
CA GLY A 51 -4.25 -8.91 1.85
C GLY A 51 -3.30 -8.83 0.66
N TYR A 52 -3.78 -8.32 -0.48
CA TYR A 52 -3.00 -8.17 -1.70
C TYR A 52 -2.35 -6.79 -1.85
N LYS A 53 -2.50 -5.90 -0.87
CA LYS A 53 -2.10 -4.50 -0.98
C LYS A 53 -0.94 -4.19 -0.03
N LYS A 54 0.05 -3.45 -0.54
CA LYS A 54 1.12 -2.90 0.30
C LYS A 54 1.48 -1.48 -0.11
N TRP A 55 1.86 -0.66 0.87
CA TRP A 55 2.39 0.68 0.61
C TRP A 55 3.78 0.59 -0.03
N LEU A 56 3.94 1.17 -1.21
CA LEU A 56 5.26 1.48 -1.78
C LEU A 56 5.81 2.78 -1.19
N HIS A 57 4.92 3.76 -1.06
CA HIS A 57 5.19 5.03 -0.39
C HIS A 57 3.87 5.61 0.13
N ASN A 58 3.88 6.13 1.35
CA ASN A 58 2.77 6.93 1.89
C ASN A 58 3.38 8.23 2.40
N GLU A 59 3.04 9.32 1.73
CA GLU A 59 3.59 10.66 1.98
C GLU A 59 3.29 11.14 3.41
N LYS A 60 2.15 10.72 3.97
CA LYS A 60 1.72 11.06 5.33
C LYS A 60 2.18 10.05 6.40
N MET A 61 2.89 8.99 6.02
CA MET A 61 3.28 7.93 6.97
C MET A 61 4.03 8.48 8.18
N ASN A 62 4.98 9.40 7.96
CA ASN A 62 5.77 9.98 9.05
C ASN A 62 4.91 10.81 10.01
N PHE A 63 3.94 11.57 9.49
CA PHE A 63 3.00 12.33 10.30
C PHE A 63 2.18 11.40 11.22
N TYR A 64 1.64 10.31 10.67
CA TYR A 64 0.85 9.36 11.47
C TYR A 64 1.70 8.56 12.45
N LYS A 65 2.92 8.17 12.07
CA LYS A 65 3.88 7.51 12.98
C LYS A 65 4.22 8.40 14.17
N ALA A 66 4.53 9.67 13.92
CA ALA A 66 4.84 10.62 14.99
C ALA A 66 3.68 10.75 15.98
N ARG A 67 2.45 10.87 15.47
CA ARG A 67 1.24 10.93 16.32
C ARG A 67 1.03 9.66 17.14
N ALA A 68 1.21 8.48 16.53
CA ALA A 68 1.03 7.20 17.23
C ALA A 68 2.01 7.05 18.41
N LEU A 69 3.27 7.48 18.24
CA LEU A 69 4.27 7.48 19.31
C LEU A 69 3.91 8.43 20.44
N THR A 70 3.46 9.65 20.13
CA THR A 70 3.03 10.62 21.16
C THR A 70 1.87 10.08 22.00
N PHE A 71 0.87 9.45 21.37
CA PHE A 71 -0.24 8.82 22.12
C PHE A 71 0.24 7.68 23.03
N ALA A 72 1.21 6.87 22.57
CA ALA A 72 1.74 5.78 23.36
C ALA A 72 2.52 6.26 24.60
N GLU A 73 3.25 7.37 24.49
CA GLU A 73 3.98 7.99 25.60
C GLU A 73 3.02 8.58 26.65
N VAL A 74 1.96 9.25 26.22
CA VAL A 74 0.92 9.78 27.13
C VAL A 74 0.26 8.66 27.94
N LYS A 75 -0.03 7.51 27.31
CA LYS A 75 -0.62 6.35 28.01
C LYS A 75 0.31 5.67 29.01
N LYS A 76 1.64 5.81 28.90
CA LYS A 76 2.58 5.24 29.88
C LYS A 76 2.70 6.08 31.16
N THR A 77 2.18 7.31 31.13
CA THR A 77 2.33 8.30 32.21
C THR A 77 1.02 8.50 33.01
N ASN A 78 -0.08 7.86 32.58
CA ASN A 78 -1.36 7.76 33.27
C ASN A 78 -1.58 6.32 33.76
#